data_AF-A0AAV1Q463-F1
#
_entry.id   AF-A0AAV1Q463-F1
#
_cell.length_a   1.000
_cell.length_b   1.000
_cell.length_c   1.000
_cell.angle_alpha   90.00
_cell.angle_beta   90.00
_cell.angle_gamma   90.00
#
_symmetry.space_group_name_H-M   'P 1'
#
loop_
_entity.id
_entity.type
_entity.pdbx_description
1 polymer ?
#
loop_
_entity_poly.entity_id
_entity_poly.type
_entity_poly.pdbx_seq_one_letter_code
_entity_poly.pdbx_strand_id
1 'polypeptide(L)'
;MQKEMQQYFLLTTMAAEYINLGTATARLLRPQCCLHASTLQSQPQIHSIHQWSEDSTAQLRGSLACTDWDIFSGGSLNERVEVITDYIKFCISSTIQIKAIKKYPNSKPWITPHIFHSLREKQNAFPQQDWTSLKSITQQIKNDIFKAKLRYKEKLEQEFSTMNTKQAFQKVKTLTSHNTKPTLPTITDPISFAENLNIFYTRFDTRDYSEGCRARLETIPLPDPTQPDPFSVDDVCRQLSRCKPGKSPGPDHIQARVLKECATELSPVMHSIFQDSYRTATVPTQKTPPIRT
;
A
#
# COMPACT_ATOMS: atom_id res chain seq x y z
N MET A 1 31.56 -25.58 5.52
CA MET A 1 31.00 -26.21 4.30
C MET A 1 30.40 -27.61 4.50
N GLN A 2 31.15 -28.71 4.70
CA GLN A 2 30.50 -30.05 4.85
C GLN A 2 29.66 -30.20 6.13
N LYS A 3 30.01 -29.54 7.23
CA LYS A 3 29.21 -29.54 8.47
C LYS A 3 27.92 -28.71 8.39
N GLU A 4 27.89 -27.64 7.60
CA GLU A 4 26.70 -26.79 7.41
C GLU A 4 25.67 -27.46 6.48
N MET A 5 26.14 -28.22 5.48
CA MET A 5 25.28 -29.01 4.61
C MET A 5 24.59 -30.16 5.34
N GLN A 6 25.25 -30.80 6.32
CA GLN A 6 24.61 -31.79 7.19
C GLN A 6 23.59 -31.15 8.16
N GLN A 7 23.83 -29.92 8.61
CA GLN A 7 22.92 -29.17 9.47
C GLN A 7 21.62 -28.75 8.74
N TYR A 8 21.71 -28.42 7.45
CA TYR A 8 20.54 -28.15 6.60
C TYR A 8 19.74 -29.42 6.26
N PHE A 9 20.41 -30.56 6.05
CA PHE A 9 19.74 -31.82 5.77
C PHE A 9 18.91 -32.29 7.00
N LEU A 10 19.48 -32.22 8.21
CA LEU A 10 18.79 -32.57 9.46
C LEU A 10 17.62 -31.63 9.81
N LEU A 11 17.74 -30.33 9.52
CA LEU A 11 16.63 -29.37 9.70
C LEU A 11 15.44 -29.67 8.77
N THR A 12 15.69 -30.28 7.61
CA THR A 12 14.65 -30.58 6.61
C THR A 12 13.96 -31.91 6.91
N THR A 13 14.69 -32.94 7.36
CA THR A 13 14.10 -34.22 7.79
C THR A 13 13.29 -34.11 9.08
N MET A 14 13.76 -33.35 10.07
CA MET A 14 13.02 -33.19 11.34
C MET A 14 11.72 -32.38 11.20
N ALA A 15 11.64 -31.46 10.22
CA ALA A 15 10.42 -30.72 9.94
C ALA A 15 9.36 -31.56 9.20
N ALA A 16 9.79 -32.55 8.40
CA ALA A 16 8.90 -33.45 7.67
C ALA A 16 8.28 -34.53 8.58
N GLU A 17 9.02 -35.05 9.56
CA GLU A 17 8.51 -36.07 10.50
C GLU A 17 7.52 -35.50 11.53
N TYR A 18 7.60 -34.20 11.86
CA TYR A 18 6.72 -33.59 12.87
C TYR A 18 5.29 -33.26 12.37
N ILE A 19 4.96 -33.54 11.11
CA ILE A 19 3.64 -33.30 10.51
C ILE A 19 2.75 -34.57 10.53
N ASN A 20 3.30 -35.77 10.80
CA ASN A 20 2.61 -37.05 10.59
C ASN A 20 2.30 -37.89 11.85
N LEU A 21 2.31 -37.31 13.05
CA LEU A 21 1.88 -38.01 14.26
C LEU A 21 0.41 -37.70 14.58
N GLY A 22 -0.49 -38.53 14.02
CA GLY A 22 -1.92 -38.55 14.33
C GLY A 22 -2.56 -39.83 13.84
N THR A 23 -2.36 -40.94 14.57
CA THR A 23 -3.02 -42.23 14.32
C THR A 23 -4.51 -42.17 14.65
N ALA A 24 -5.28 -42.70 13.69
CA ALA A 24 -6.65 -43.19 13.70
C ALA A 24 -7.45 -43.16 15.02
N THR A 25 -8.60 -42.46 14.99
CA THR A 25 -9.96 -43.01 15.20
C THR A 25 -10.99 -41.87 15.20
N ALA A 26 -12.05 -42.03 14.41
CA ALA A 26 -13.31 -41.26 14.29
C ALA A 26 -13.56 -40.79 12.84
N ARG A 27 -14.35 -41.59 12.14
CA ARG A 27 -14.76 -41.44 10.75
C ARG A 27 -16.10 -40.70 10.72
N LEU A 28 -16.10 -39.38 10.61
CA LEU A 28 -17.26 -38.61 10.13
C LEU A 28 -16.79 -37.43 9.27
N LEU A 29 -17.13 -37.52 7.97
CA LEU A 29 -17.16 -36.48 6.93
C LEU A 29 -16.03 -35.43 6.96
N ARG A 30 -14.85 -35.79 6.42
CA ARG A 30 -13.91 -34.81 5.88
C ARG A 30 -14.31 -34.50 4.43
N PRO A 31 -14.70 -33.26 4.06
CA PRO A 31 -14.53 -32.82 2.68
C PRO A 31 -13.04 -32.90 2.36
N GLN A 32 -12.72 -33.72 1.39
CA GLN A 32 -11.36 -33.97 0.93
C GLN A 32 -10.88 -32.74 0.15
N CYS A 33 -10.56 -31.66 0.86
CA CYS A 33 -9.74 -30.59 0.31
C CYS A 33 -8.33 -31.16 0.21
N CYS A 34 -7.95 -31.58 -0.99
CA CYS A 34 -6.58 -31.91 -1.36
C CYS A 34 -5.71 -30.66 -1.21
N LEU A 35 -5.33 -30.31 0.02
CA LEU A 35 -4.25 -29.39 0.30
C LEU A 35 -2.96 -30.12 -0.10
N HIS A 36 -2.61 -30.04 -1.38
CA HIS A 36 -1.24 -30.24 -1.79
C HIS A 36 -0.39 -29.30 -0.93
N ALA A 37 0.43 -29.89 -0.07
CA ALA A 37 1.41 -29.20 0.73
C ALA A 37 2.54 -28.68 -0.18
N SER A 38 2.21 -27.73 -1.06
CA SER A 38 3.19 -26.94 -1.77
C SER A 38 3.73 -25.91 -0.78
N THR A 39 4.61 -26.35 0.10
CA THR A 39 5.46 -25.45 0.91
C THR A 39 6.56 -24.86 0.03
N LEU A 40 6.20 -24.35 -1.16
CA LEU A 40 7.06 -23.47 -1.92
C LEU A 40 7.04 -22.15 -1.16
N GLN A 41 8.11 -21.87 -0.42
CA GLN A 41 8.34 -20.56 0.16
C GLN A 41 8.45 -19.56 -0.98
N SER A 42 7.32 -18.96 -1.38
CA SER A 42 7.30 -17.84 -2.30
C SER A 42 8.21 -16.75 -1.74
N GLN A 43 9.06 -16.18 -2.60
CA GLN A 43 10.03 -15.18 -2.17
C GLN A 43 9.31 -14.03 -1.45
N PRO A 44 9.92 -13.49 -0.36
CA PRO A 44 9.33 -12.40 0.39
C PRO A 44 9.15 -11.18 -0.52
N GLN A 45 7.97 -10.58 -0.49
CA GLN A 45 7.70 -9.33 -1.17
C GLN A 45 8.16 -8.18 -0.28
N ILE A 46 9.15 -7.42 -0.74
CA ILE A 46 9.63 -6.21 -0.07
C ILE A 46 8.70 -5.05 -0.45
N HIS A 47 8.14 -4.40 0.56
CA HIS A 47 7.30 -3.22 0.40
C HIS A 47 7.94 -2.05 1.13
N SER A 48 8.16 -0.94 0.44
CA SER A 48 8.57 0.32 1.06
C SER A 48 7.34 1.04 1.60
N ILE A 49 7.36 1.39 2.88
CA ILE A 49 6.30 2.17 3.51
C ILE A 49 6.86 3.44 4.10
N HIS A 50 6.08 4.52 4.06
CA HIS A 50 6.38 5.74 4.80
C HIS A 50 6.06 5.52 6.28
N GLN A 51 7.03 5.76 7.15
CA GLN A 51 6.87 5.64 8.59
C GLN A 51 6.35 6.96 9.15
N TRP A 52 5.02 7.03 9.28
CA TRP A 52 4.35 8.18 9.86
C TRP A 52 4.31 8.10 11.39
N SER A 53 4.89 9.10 12.04
CA SER A 53 4.74 9.40 13.47
C SER A 53 4.15 10.79 13.66
N GLU A 54 3.61 11.08 14.85
CA GLU A 54 3.13 12.42 15.20
C GLU A 54 4.23 13.48 15.06
N ASP A 55 5.45 13.15 15.50
CA ASP A 55 6.64 13.98 15.35
C ASP A 55 7.01 14.25 13.88
N SER A 56 7.06 13.21 13.04
CA SER A 56 7.37 13.40 11.60
C SER A 56 6.34 14.26 10.88
N THR A 57 5.06 14.14 11.26
CA THR A 57 3.97 14.95 10.70
C THR A 57 4.10 16.40 11.17
N ALA A 58 4.41 16.63 12.45
CA ALA A 58 4.61 17.96 13.00
C ALA A 58 5.83 18.66 12.37
N GLN A 59 6.94 17.93 12.16
CA GLN A 59 8.12 18.45 11.46
C GLN A 59 7.81 18.82 10.01
N LEU A 60 7.05 17.97 9.29
CA LEU A 60 6.62 18.27 7.93
C LEU A 60 5.74 19.53 7.88
N ARG A 61 4.76 19.65 8.77
CA ARG A 61 3.92 20.86 8.90
C ARG A 61 4.78 22.09 9.19
N GLY A 62 5.67 22.00 10.17
CA GLY A 62 6.57 23.09 10.54
C GLY A 62 7.46 23.54 9.37
N SER A 63 8.01 22.59 8.62
CA SER A 63 8.80 22.89 7.42
C SER A 63 7.98 23.66 6.38
N LEU A 64 6.74 23.23 6.10
CA LEU A 64 5.88 23.85 5.09
C LEU A 64 5.30 25.19 5.54
N ALA A 65 5.06 25.35 6.84
CA ALA A 65 4.59 26.61 7.43
C ALA A 65 5.66 27.70 7.41
N CYS A 66 6.93 27.32 7.55
CA CYS A 66 8.07 28.25 7.50
C CYS A 66 8.57 28.53 6.07
N THR A 67 8.00 27.86 5.06
CA THR A 67 8.36 28.09 3.65
C THR A 67 7.80 29.43 3.18
N ASP A 68 8.66 30.29 2.65
CA ASP A 68 8.26 31.44 1.86
C ASP A 68 7.86 30.97 0.45
N TRP A 69 6.56 30.84 0.22
CA TRP A 69 6.01 30.37 -1.06
C TRP A 69 6.11 31.42 -2.17
N ASP A 70 6.29 32.69 -1.83
CA ASP A 70 6.37 33.78 -2.82
C ASP A 70 7.65 33.68 -3.68
N ILE A 71 8.67 32.98 -3.19
CA ILE A 71 9.89 32.63 -3.94
C ILE A 71 9.55 31.84 -5.22
N PHE A 72 8.43 31.09 -5.22
CA PHE A 72 7.98 30.29 -6.35
C PHE A 72 6.97 30.99 -7.26
N SER A 73 6.70 32.28 -7.03
CA SER A 73 5.68 33.04 -7.79
C SER A 73 6.05 33.31 -9.26
N GLY A 74 7.33 33.15 -9.64
CA GLY A 74 7.84 33.43 -10.98
C GLY A 74 7.65 32.28 -11.99
N GLY A 75 7.73 32.64 -13.28
CA GLY A 75 7.70 31.70 -14.41
C GLY A 75 6.29 31.36 -14.90
N SER A 76 6.22 30.32 -15.74
CA SER A 76 4.95 29.78 -16.22
C SER A 76 4.22 29.00 -15.12
N LEU A 77 2.90 28.86 -15.25
CA LEU A 77 2.08 28.05 -14.34
C LEU A 77 2.63 26.62 -14.18
N ASN A 78 3.13 26.04 -15.28
CA ASN A 78 3.76 24.72 -15.29
C ASN A 78 5.03 24.65 -14.43
N GLU A 79 5.97 25.57 -14.64
CA GLU A 79 7.24 25.61 -13.89
C GLU A 79 6.98 25.80 -12.40
N ARG A 80 6.04 26.68 -12.05
CA ARG A 80 5.64 26.89 -10.67
C ARG A 80 5.05 25.63 -10.02
N VAL A 81 4.15 24.92 -10.70
CA VAL A 81 3.60 23.65 -10.20
C VAL A 81 4.69 22.60 -10.05
N GLU A 82 5.63 22.52 -10.99
CA GLU A 82 6.76 21.58 -10.95
C GLU A 82 7.66 21.86 -9.75
N VAL A 83 8.12 23.10 -9.58
CA VAL A 83 9.02 23.49 -8.48
C VAL A 83 8.34 23.31 -7.12
N ILE A 84 7.08 23.71 -6.97
CA ILE A 84 6.32 23.52 -5.72
C ILE A 84 6.14 22.03 -5.41
N THR A 85 5.80 21.22 -6.42
CA THR A 85 5.65 19.78 -6.27
C THR A 85 6.95 19.13 -5.83
N ASP A 86 8.08 19.51 -6.43
CA ASP A 86 9.39 18.95 -6.09
C ASP A 86 9.89 19.41 -4.73
N TYR A 87 9.61 20.65 -4.34
CA TYR A 87 9.87 21.13 -2.99
C TYR A 87 9.06 20.36 -1.94
N ILE A 88 7.76 20.10 -2.19
CA ILE A 88 6.94 19.28 -1.29
C ILE A 88 7.52 17.85 -1.19
N LYS A 89 7.95 17.24 -2.30
CA LYS A 89 8.63 15.92 -2.27
C LYS A 89 9.94 15.98 -1.48
N PHE A 90 10.70 17.07 -1.56
CA PHE A 90 11.90 17.28 -0.78
C PHE A 90 11.58 17.37 0.73
N CYS A 91 10.57 18.14 1.14
CA CYS A 91 10.11 18.20 2.53
C CYS A 91 9.64 16.83 3.04
N ILE A 92 8.91 16.06 2.22
CA ILE A 92 8.48 14.70 2.56
C ILE A 92 9.69 13.78 2.78
N SER A 93 10.64 13.77 1.84
CA SER A 93 11.78 12.85 1.90
C SER A 93 12.79 13.19 3.01
N SER A 94 12.88 14.47 3.39
CA SER A 94 13.73 14.92 4.50
C SER A 94 13.12 14.64 5.89
N THR A 95 11.78 14.65 6.01
CA THR A 95 11.10 14.46 7.30
C THR A 95 10.60 13.04 7.54
N ILE A 96 10.16 12.34 6.50
CA ILE A 96 9.50 11.03 6.62
C ILE A 96 10.44 9.91 6.22
N GLN A 97 10.80 9.07 7.20
CA GLN A 97 11.62 7.90 6.94
C GLN A 97 10.86 6.83 6.15
N ILE A 98 11.54 6.23 5.17
CA ILE A 98 11.03 5.09 4.40
C ILE A 98 11.57 3.80 5.01
N LYS A 99 10.66 2.90 5.38
CA LYS A 99 11.00 1.58 5.94
C LYS A 99 10.63 0.47 4.96
N ALA A 100 11.60 -0.41 4.70
CA ALA A 100 11.35 -1.64 3.95
C ALA A 100 10.78 -2.73 4.87
N ILE A 101 9.61 -3.26 4.50
CA ILE A 101 8.97 -4.38 5.19
C ILE A 101 8.96 -5.60 4.29
N LYS A 102 9.48 -6.71 4.80
CA LYS A 102 9.38 -8.03 4.16
C LYS A 102 8.03 -8.65 4.53
N LYS A 103 7.16 -8.86 3.54
CA LYS A 103 5.90 -9.57 3.71
C LYS A 103 5.97 -10.92 3.02
N TYR A 104 5.73 -11.98 3.78
CA TYR A 104 5.64 -13.33 3.25
C TYR A 104 4.20 -13.60 2.82
N PRO A 105 3.94 -14.04 1.57
CA PRO A 105 2.58 -14.28 1.08
C PRO A 105 1.78 -15.27 1.94
N ASN A 106 2.47 -16.24 2.54
CA ASN A 106 1.87 -17.28 3.40
C ASN A 106 2.10 -17.02 4.91
N SER A 107 2.18 -15.77 5.33
CA SER A 107 2.33 -15.44 6.76
C SER A 107 1.11 -15.91 7.56
N LYS A 108 1.32 -16.86 8.47
CA LYS A 108 0.26 -17.44 9.30
C LYS A 108 -0.24 -16.40 10.33
N PRO A 109 -1.54 -16.07 10.38
CA PRO A 109 -2.08 -14.99 11.22
C PRO A 109 -2.02 -15.29 12.73
N TRP A 110 -1.92 -16.57 13.11
CA TRP A 110 -1.74 -17.00 14.51
C TRP A 110 -0.28 -16.97 14.98
N ILE A 111 0.68 -16.54 14.14
CA ILE A 111 2.08 -16.34 14.58
C ILE A 111 2.21 -14.90 15.08
N THR A 112 2.25 -14.75 16.39
CA THR A 112 2.30 -13.44 17.08
C THR A 112 3.74 -13.01 17.35
N PRO A 113 3.99 -11.71 17.63
CA PRO A 113 5.31 -11.23 18.07
C PRO A 113 5.86 -11.98 19.29
N HIS A 114 4.98 -12.41 20.20
CA HIS A 114 5.35 -13.22 21.36
C HIS A 114 5.94 -14.58 20.95
N ILE A 115 5.31 -15.28 19.99
CA ILE A 115 5.83 -16.55 19.47
C ILE A 115 7.17 -16.35 18.76
N PHE A 116 7.34 -15.23 18.02
CA PHE A 116 8.64 -14.89 17.43
C PHE A 116 9.72 -14.63 18.49
N HIS A 117 9.37 -13.99 19.60
CA HIS A 117 10.28 -13.79 20.73
C HIS A 117 10.73 -15.14 21.31
N SER A 118 9.80 -16.03 21.64
CA SER A 118 10.13 -17.35 22.19
C SER A 118 10.92 -18.22 21.21
N LEU A 119 10.67 -18.12 19.91
CA LEU A 119 11.49 -18.78 18.88
C LEU A 119 12.92 -18.24 18.86
N ARG A 120 13.10 -16.93 19.05
CA ARG A 120 14.42 -16.30 19.13
C ARG A 120 15.15 -16.67 20.43
N GLU A 121 14.45 -16.72 21.56
CA GLU A 121 14.99 -17.19 22.83
C GLU A 121 15.48 -18.63 22.71
N LYS A 122 14.69 -19.52 22.09
CA LYS A 122 15.12 -20.89 21.79
C LYS A 122 16.38 -20.93 20.92
N GLN A 123 16.44 -20.10 19.88
CA GLN A 123 17.60 -20.03 19.00
C GLN A 123 18.86 -19.56 19.74
N ASN A 124 18.73 -18.59 20.64
CA ASN A 124 19.82 -18.08 21.47
C ASN A 124 20.26 -19.06 22.58
N ALA A 125 19.35 -19.88 23.08
CA ALA A 125 19.64 -20.90 24.09
C ALA A 125 20.30 -22.16 23.50
N PHE A 126 20.17 -22.39 22.18
CA PHE A 126 20.69 -23.59 21.52
C PHE A 126 22.23 -23.75 21.65
N PRO A 127 23.05 -22.69 21.45
CA PRO A 127 24.49 -22.77 21.67
C PRO A 127 24.90 -23.05 23.12
N GLN A 128 24.05 -22.70 24.10
CA GLN A 128 24.35 -22.88 25.52
C GLN A 128 24.13 -24.32 26.01
N GLN A 129 23.59 -25.21 25.14
CA GLN A 129 23.37 -26.64 25.41
C GLN A 129 22.58 -26.96 26.70
N ASP A 130 21.82 -26.00 27.24
CA ASP A 130 20.91 -26.26 28.34
C ASP A 130 19.63 -26.94 27.80
N TRP A 131 19.65 -28.27 27.79
CA TRP A 131 18.56 -29.11 27.33
C TRP A 131 17.27 -28.94 28.13
N THR A 132 17.35 -28.57 29.41
CA THR A 132 16.17 -28.41 30.28
C THR A 132 15.41 -27.14 29.91
N SER A 133 16.12 -26.03 29.75
CA SER A 133 15.56 -24.76 29.26
C SER A 133 15.05 -24.88 27.83
N LEU A 134 15.79 -25.56 26.93
CA LEU A 134 15.34 -25.80 25.56
C LEU A 134 14.04 -26.60 25.49
N LYS A 135 13.87 -27.60 26.37
CA LYS A 135 12.63 -28.39 26.46
C LYS A 135 11.46 -27.53 26.97
N SER A 136 11.69 -26.72 27.99
CA SER A 136 10.70 -25.79 28.55
C SER A 136 10.23 -24.78 27.50
N ILE A 137 11.17 -24.08 26.85
CA ILE A 137 10.87 -23.09 25.80
C ILE A 137 10.14 -23.75 24.63
N THR A 138 10.54 -24.98 24.24
CA THR A 138 9.86 -25.72 23.17
C THR A 138 8.41 -26.05 23.54
N GLN A 139 8.15 -26.45 24.78
CA GLN A 139 6.80 -26.73 25.25
C GLN A 139 5.95 -25.45 25.33
N GLN A 140 6.55 -24.35 25.78
CA GLN A 140 5.91 -23.04 25.80
C GLN A 140 5.50 -22.60 24.39
N ILE A 141 6.42 -22.66 23.41
CA ILE A 141 6.11 -22.35 22.00
C ILE A 141 4.95 -23.21 21.48
N LYS A 142 4.92 -24.52 21.77
CA LYS A 142 3.83 -25.41 21.37
C LYS A 142 2.49 -24.95 21.96
N ASN A 143 2.48 -24.65 23.26
CA ASN A 143 1.28 -24.18 23.97
C ASN A 143 0.81 -22.82 23.43
N ASP A 144 1.73 -21.89 23.15
CA ASP A 144 1.40 -20.56 22.66
C ASP A 144 0.88 -20.61 21.21
N ILE A 145 1.45 -21.45 20.36
CA ILE A 145 0.91 -21.70 19.01
C ILE A 145 -0.49 -22.30 19.10
N PHE A 146 -0.71 -23.27 20.01
CA PHE A 146 -2.04 -23.86 20.20
C PHE A 146 -3.07 -22.81 20.63
N LYS A 147 -2.76 -22.03 21.66
CA LYS A 147 -3.61 -20.93 22.15
C LYS A 147 -3.87 -19.89 21.06
N ALA A 148 -2.84 -19.52 20.30
CA ALA A 148 -2.99 -18.53 19.22
C ALA A 148 -3.86 -19.04 18.07
N LYS A 149 -3.74 -20.32 17.70
CA LYS A 149 -4.64 -20.96 16.72
C LYS A 149 -6.09 -21.00 17.22
N LEU A 150 -6.30 -21.34 18.49
CA LEU A 150 -7.63 -21.39 19.08
C LEU A 150 -8.28 -20.00 19.08
N ARG A 151 -7.58 -18.97 19.58
CA ARG A 151 -8.05 -17.58 19.54
C ARG A 151 -8.37 -17.10 18.13
N TYR A 152 -7.53 -17.49 17.16
CA TYR A 152 -7.77 -17.14 15.77
C TYR A 152 -9.03 -17.82 15.21
N LYS A 153 -9.25 -19.09 15.53
CA LYS A 153 -10.46 -19.83 15.18
C LYS A 153 -11.71 -19.16 15.77
N GLU A 154 -11.73 -18.91 17.07
CA GLU A 154 -12.86 -18.27 17.78
C GLU A 154 -13.18 -16.89 17.17
N LYS A 155 -12.15 -16.09 16.90
CA LYS A 155 -12.29 -14.80 16.22
C LYS A 155 -12.89 -14.96 14.82
N LEU A 156 -12.43 -15.96 14.04
CA LEU A 156 -13.00 -16.22 12.73
C LEU A 156 -14.48 -16.57 12.83
N GLU A 157 -14.85 -17.50 13.72
CA GLU A 157 -16.23 -17.94 13.92
C GLU A 157 -17.15 -16.77 14.31
N GLN A 158 -16.75 -15.93 15.27
CA GLN A 158 -17.50 -14.72 15.66
C GLN A 158 -17.68 -13.74 14.50
N GLU A 159 -16.63 -13.51 13.71
CA GLU A 159 -16.71 -12.63 12.54
C GLU A 159 -17.63 -13.23 11.46
N PHE A 160 -17.61 -14.55 11.23
CA PHE A 160 -18.53 -15.19 10.28
C PHE A 160 -20.00 -15.14 10.73
N SER A 161 -20.27 -15.16 12.04
CA SER A 161 -21.64 -15.02 12.57
C SER A 161 -22.24 -13.62 12.37
N THR A 162 -21.41 -12.59 12.17
CA THR A 162 -21.83 -11.19 12.05
C THR A 162 -21.71 -10.63 10.62
N MET A 163 -21.01 -11.33 9.72
CA MET A 163 -20.73 -10.88 8.36
C MET A 163 -21.88 -11.19 7.38
N ASN A 164 -22.05 -10.30 6.40
CA ASN A 164 -22.90 -10.58 5.24
C ASN A 164 -22.20 -11.51 4.23
N THR A 165 -22.95 -12.05 3.27
CA THR A 165 -22.48 -13.02 2.27
C THR A 165 -21.26 -12.53 1.47
N LYS A 166 -21.22 -11.23 1.14
CA LYS A 166 -20.10 -10.62 0.39
C LYS A 166 -18.82 -10.58 1.23
N GLN A 167 -18.92 -10.17 2.48
CA GLN A 167 -17.79 -10.12 3.42
C GLN A 167 -17.27 -11.53 3.73
N ALA A 168 -18.19 -12.49 3.96
CA ALA A 168 -17.85 -13.89 4.16
C ALA A 168 -17.08 -14.47 2.95
N PHE A 169 -17.56 -14.23 1.73
CA PHE A 169 -16.87 -14.67 0.50
C PHE A 169 -15.47 -14.06 0.34
N GLN A 170 -15.33 -12.75 0.57
CA GLN A 170 -14.03 -12.08 0.53
C GLN A 170 -13.06 -12.65 1.57
N LYS A 171 -13.57 -12.97 2.76
CA LYS A 171 -12.80 -13.60 3.83
C LYS A 171 -12.34 -15.01 3.46
N VAL A 172 -13.25 -15.86 2.96
CA VAL A 172 -12.90 -17.21 2.51
C VAL A 172 -11.84 -17.14 1.42
N LYS A 173 -11.99 -16.25 0.44
CA LYS A 173 -11.00 -16.00 -0.62
C LYS A 173 -9.61 -15.63 -0.06
N THR A 174 -9.58 -14.83 1.00
CA THR A 174 -8.33 -14.45 1.69
C THR A 174 -7.71 -15.63 2.45
N LEU A 175 -8.53 -16.46 3.10
CA LEU A 175 -8.09 -17.61 3.89
C LEU A 175 -7.57 -18.77 3.03
N THR A 176 -8.19 -19.02 1.89
CA THR A 176 -7.78 -20.10 0.97
C THR A 176 -6.61 -19.71 0.07
N SER A 177 -5.98 -18.56 0.30
CA SER A 177 -4.94 -18.01 -0.56
C SER A 177 -5.34 -17.94 -2.04
N HIS A 178 -6.65 -17.91 -2.35
CA HIS A 178 -7.17 -17.60 -3.68
C HIS A 178 -7.09 -16.08 -3.94
N ASN A 179 -5.94 -15.52 -3.61
CA ASN A 179 -5.50 -14.21 -4.06
C ASN A 179 -4.81 -14.40 -5.42
N THR A 180 -5.50 -15.04 -6.37
CA THR A 180 -5.17 -14.85 -7.77
C THR A 180 -5.46 -13.38 -8.05
N LYS A 181 -4.45 -12.53 -7.82
CA LYS A 181 -4.32 -11.37 -8.70
C LYS A 181 -4.34 -12.01 -10.10
N PRO A 182 -5.24 -11.61 -11.00
CA PRO A 182 -5.08 -12.04 -12.38
C PRO A 182 -3.63 -11.70 -12.72
N THR A 183 -2.87 -12.72 -13.11
CA THR A 183 -1.54 -12.51 -13.65
C THR A 183 -1.79 -11.68 -14.89
N LEU A 184 -1.73 -10.35 -14.73
CA LEU A 184 -1.68 -9.48 -15.87
C LEU A 184 -0.44 -9.96 -16.62
N PRO A 185 -0.56 -10.25 -17.93
CA PRO A 185 0.62 -10.58 -18.71
C PRO A 185 1.67 -9.51 -18.42
N THR A 186 2.93 -9.92 -18.28
CA THR A 186 4.02 -8.95 -18.20
C THR A 186 3.95 -8.13 -19.48
N ILE A 187 3.43 -6.90 -19.37
CA ILE A 187 3.29 -6.01 -20.50
C ILE A 187 4.69 -5.43 -20.73
N THR A 188 5.39 -5.96 -21.73
CA THR A 188 6.74 -5.54 -22.11
C THR A 188 6.75 -4.08 -22.58
N ASP A 189 5.64 -3.60 -23.13
CA ASP A 189 5.45 -2.21 -23.54
C ASP A 189 4.08 -1.68 -23.09
N PRO A 190 4.03 -0.99 -21.92
CA PRO A 190 2.79 -0.46 -21.36
C PRO A 190 2.10 0.58 -22.23
N ILE A 191 2.87 1.32 -23.05
CA ILE A 191 2.35 2.42 -23.86
C ILE A 191 1.59 1.85 -25.05
N SER A 192 2.23 0.99 -25.85
CA SER A 192 1.53 0.37 -26.98
C SER A 192 0.39 -0.53 -26.52
N PHE A 193 0.49 -1.17 -25.36
CA PHE A 193 -0.63 -1.92 -24.81
C PHE A 193 -1.82 -1.01 -24.47
N ALA A 194 -1.57 0.14 -23.82
CA ALA A 194 -2.62 1.11 -23.53
C ALA A 194 -3.24 1.70 -24.81
N GLU A 195 -2.43 2.02 -25.82
CA GLU A 195 -2.92 2.46 -27.13
C GLU A 195 -3.75 1.37 -27.83
N ASN A 196 -3.28 0.12 -27.83
CA ASN A 196 -4.03 -1.00 -28.38
C ASN A 196 -5.36 -1.23 -27.65
N LEU A 197 -5.40 -1.06 -26.32
CA LEU A 197 -6.64 -1.10 -25.56
C LEU A 197 -7.57 0.06 -25.93
N ASN A 198 -7.04 1.28 -26.02
CA ASN A 198 -7.81 2.44 -26.46
C ASN A 198 -8.42 2.15 -27.83
N ILE A 199 -7.62 1.76 -28.83
CA ILE A 199 -8.10 1.37 -30.17
C ILE A 199 -9.16 0.27 -30.09
N PHE A 200 -8.94 -0.77 -29.30
CA PHE A 200 -9.86 -1.90 -29.19
C PHE A 200 -11.21 -1.51 -28.58
N TYR A 201 -11.24 -0.64 -27.57
CA TYR A 201 -12.48 -0.22 -26.93
C TYR A 201 -13.16 0.93 -27.67
N THR A 202 -12.41 1.81 -28.35
CA THR A 202 -12.95 2.91 -29.16
C THR A 202 -13.33 2.49 -30.58
N ARG A 203 -13.01 1.26 -31.02
CA ARG A 203 -13.39 0.77 -32.38
C ARG A 203 -14.88 0.81 -32.69
N PHE A 204 -15.73 0.84 -31.67
CA PHE A 204 -17.18 0.95 -31.80
C PHE A 204 -17.68 2.40 -31.73
N ASP A 205 -16.85 3.34 -31.27
CA ASP A 205 -17.14 4.76 -31.28
C ASP A 205 -16.89 5.30 -32.69
N THR A 206 -17.96 5.33 -33.49
CA THR A 206 -17.94 5.86 -34.86
C THR A 206 -18.13 7.38 -34.90
N ARG A 207 -18.25 8.03 -33.74
CA ARG A 207 -18.54 9.47 -33.63
C ARG A 207 -17.37 10.19 -32.98
N ASP A 208 -16.80 11.12 -33.72
CA ASP A 208 -15.86 12.08 -33.16
C ASP A 208 -16.65 13.20 -32.46
N TYR A 209 -16.53 13.28 -31.14
CA TYR A 209 -17.17 14.34 -30.34
C TYR A 209 -16.29 15.59 -30.25
N SER A 210 -15.10 15.63 -30.87
CA SER A 210 -14.14 16.73 -30.76
C SER A 210 -14.75 18.06 -31.18
N GLU A 211 -15.52 18.09 -32.28
CA GLU A 211 -16.17 19.30 -32.77
C GLU A 211 -17.28 19.78 -31.82
N GLY A 212 -18.08 18.85 -31.28
CA GLY A 212 -19.10 19.16 -30.28
C GLY A 212 -18.51 19.62 -28.94
N CYS A 213 -17.39 19.03 -28.52
CA CYS A 213 -16.63 19.47 -27.35
C CYS A 213 -16.05 20.86 -27.57
N ARG A 214 -15.46 21.12 -28.74
CA ARG A 214 -14.89 22.42 -29.10
C ARG A 214 -15.96 23.51 -29.15
N ALA A 215 -17.09 23.26 -29.81
CA ALA A 215 -18.21 24.19 -29.85
C ALA A 215 -18.73 24.49 -28.44
N ARG A 216 -18.82 23.48 -27.55
CA ARG A 216 -19.19 23.69 -26.14
C ARG A 216 -18.16 24.51 -25.37
N LEU A 217 -16.87 24.28 -25.59
CA LEU A 217 -15.80 25.07 -24.97
C LEU A 217 -15.86 26.54 -25.41
N GLU A 218 -16.14 26.80 -26.69
CA GLU A 218 -16.30 28.16 -27.25
C GLU A 218 -17.54 28.88 -26.67
N THR A 219 -18.56 28.16 -26.19
CA THR A 219 -19.73 28.75 -25.50
C THR A 219 -19.50 29.07 -24.02
N ILE A 220 -18.39 28.62 -23.42
CA ILE A 220 -18.09 28.92 -22.00
C ILE A 220 -17.54 30.34 -21.92
N PRO A 221 -18.18 31.26 -21.18
CA PRO A 221 -17.66 32.60 -20.99
C PRO A 221 -16.29 32.54 -20.33
N LEU A 222 -15.34 33.31 -20.85
CA LEU A 222 -14.08 33.56 -20.14
C LEU A 222 -14.38 34.21 -18.78
N PRO A 223 -13.64 33.87 -17.72
CA PRO A 223 -13.82 34.50 -16.42
C PRO A 223 -13.69 36.02 -16.53
N ASP A 224 -14.70 36.75 -16.07
CA ASP A 224 -14.64 38.20 -15.99
C ASP A 224 -13.66 38.61 -14.87
N PRO A 225 -12.56 39.32 -15.18
CA PRO A 225 -11.56 39.71 -14.19
C PRO A 225 -12.10 40.66 -13.11
N THR A 226 -13.31 41.20 -13.27
CA THR A 226 -13.98 42.05 -12.27
C THR A 226 -14.83 41.28 -11.27
N GLN A 227 -15.05 39.97 -11.48
CA GLN A 227 -15.80 39.13 -10.54
C GLN A 227 -14.94 38.70 -9.34
N PRO A 228 -15.56 38.53 -8.15
CA PRO A 228 -14.86 38.02 -6.98
C PRO A 228 -14.31 36.62 -7.25
N ASP A 229 -13.20 36.28 -6.59
CA ASP A 229 -12.56 34.98 -6.76
C ASP A 229 -13.57 33.84 -6.48
N PRO A 230 -13.63 32.81 -7.34
CA PRO A 230 -14.69 31.80 -7.29
C PRO A 230 -14.60 30.86 -6.08
N PHE A 231 -13.45 30.83 -5.40
CA PHE A 231 -13.21 30.01 -4.21
C PHE A 231 -12.15 30.65 -3.31
N SER A 232 -12.25 30.37 -2.02
CA SER A 232 -11.35 30.89 -0.97
C SER A 232 -10.24 29.90 -0.59
N VAL A 233 -9.24 30.38 0.15
CA VAL A 233 -8.22 29.52 0.77
C VAL A 233 -8.86 28.49 1.72
N ASP A 234 -9.91 28.87 2.44
CA ASP A 234 -10.65 27.97 3.34
C ASP A 234 -11.35 26.84 2.58
N ASP A 235 -11.82 27.12 1.36
CA ASP A 235 -12.42 26.09 0.50
C ASP A 235 -11.38 25.07 0.05
N VAL A 236 -10.17 25.53 -0.33
CA VAL A 236 -9.05 24.65 -0.66
C VAL A 236 -8.67 23.80 0.55
N CYS A 237 -8.54 24.40 1.74
CA CYS A 237 -8.24 23.68 2.99
C CYS A 237 -9.28 22.61 3.30
N ARG A 238 -10.56 22.94 3.13
CA ARG A 238 -11.68 22.01 3.33
C ARG A 238 -11.62 20.84 2.34
N GLN A 239 -11.20 21.07 1.10
CA GLN A 239 -11.05 19.98 0.13
C GLN A 239 -9.83 19.11 0.42
N LEU A 240 -8.69 19.70 0.75
CA LEU A 240 -7.47 18.97 1.11
C LEU A 240 -7.68 18.09 2.36
N SER A 241 -8.33 18.63 3.40
CA SER A 241 -8.65 17.88 4.63
C SER A 241 -9.64 16.71 4.43
N ARG A 242 -10.41 16.71 3.33
CA ARG A 242 -11.32 15.61 2.94
C ARG A 242 -10.60 14.47 2.19
N CYS A 243 -9.34 14.66 1.79
CA CYS A 243 -8.56 13.61 1.14
C CYS A 243 -8.51 12.36 2.01
N LYS A 244 -8.68 11.18 1.40
CA LYS A 244 -8.61 9.90 2.10
C LYS A 244 -7.14 9.44 2.17
N PRO A 245 -6.51 9.34 3.36
CA PRO A 245 -5.07 9.07 3.47
C PRO A 245 -4.60 7.74 2.87
N GLY A 246 -5.49 6.76 2.76
CA GLY A 246 -5.20 5.45 2.19
C GLY A 246 -5.34 5.37 0.66
N LYS A 247 -5.55 6.50 -0.02
CA LYS A 247 -5.61 6.54 -1.49
C LYS A 247 -4.20 6.56 -2.07
N SER A 248 -4.05 5.93 -3.24
CA SER A 248 -2.81 5.95 -3.99
C SER A 248 -2.45 7.39 -4.39
N PRO A 249 -1.15 7.74 -4.42
CA PRO A 249 -0.68 9.01 -4.95
C PRO A 249 -1.16 9.23 -6.38
N GLY A 250 -1.35 10.49 -6.74
CA GLY A 250 -1.58 10.88 -8.12
C GLY A 250 -0.30 10.79 -8.95
N PRO A 251 -0.37 11.23 -10.22
CA PRO A 251 0.79 11.41 -11.10
C PRO A 251 1.84 12.41 -10.57
N ASP A 252 1.46 13.27 -9.61
CA ASP A 252 2.38 14.13 -8.85
C ASP A 252 3.23 13.37 -7.82
N HIS A 253 2.89 12.10 -7.55
CA HIS A 253 3.46 11.26 -6.50
C HIS A 253 3.34 11.82 -5.07
N ILE A 254 2.45 12.79 -4.84
CA ILE A 254 2.16 13.30 -3.50
C ILE A 254 1.10 12.40 -2.85
N GLN A 255 1.38 11.93 -1.64
CA GLN A 255 0.44 11.08 -0.90
C GLN A 255 -0.76 11.89 -0.43
N ALA A 256 -1.97 11.34 -0.59
CA ALA A 256 -3.21 11.94 -0.09
C ALA A 256 -3.17 12.22 1.43
N ARG A 257 -2.33 11.49 2.18
CA ARG A 257 -2.07 11.77 3.60
C ARG A 257 -1.36 13.11 3.81
N VAL A 258 -0.37 13.46 2.98
CA VAL A 258 0.33 14.75 3.06
C VAL A 258 -0.67 15.89 2.86
N LEU A 259 -1.50 15.80 1.82
CA LEU A 259 -2.53 16.78 1.51
C LEU A 259 -3.51 16.96 2.67
N LYS A 260 -3.91 15.86 3.31
CA LYS A 260 -4.83 15.91 4.46
C LYS A 260 -4.17 16.53 5.69
N GLU A 261 -2.98 16.05 6.05
CA GLU A 261 -2.32 16.45 7.29
C GLU A 261 -1.78 17.89 7.19
N CYS A 262 -1.26 18.31 6.04
CA CYS A 262 -0.68 19.63 5.81
C CYS A 262 -1.65 20.58 5.09
N ALA A 263 -2.96 20.36 5.25
CA ALA A 263 -3.99 21.10 4.53
C ALA A 263 -3.88 22.60 4.81
N THR A 264 -3.69 22.98 6.07
CA THR A 264 -3.58 24.38 6.50
C THR A 264 -2.40 25.11 5.86
N GLU A 265 -1.25 24.45 5.77
CA GLU A 265 0.01 25.00 5.30
C GLU A 265 0.06 25.05 3.76
N LEU A 266 -0.54 24.06 3.09
CA LEU A 266 -0.55 23.97 1.62
C LEU A 266 -1.68 24.77 0.98
N SER A 267 -2.72 25.15 1.72
CA SER A 267 -3.89 25.82 1.13
C SER A 267 -3.58 27.16 0.47
N PRO A 268 -2.76 28.07 1.05
CA PRO A 268 -2.45 29.35 0.42
C PRO A 268 -1.74 29.18 -0.92
N VAL A 269 -0.73 28.31 -0.98
CA VAL A 269 0.02 28.06 -2.21
C VAL A 269 -0.82 27.36 -3.28
N MET A 270 -1.63 26.36 -2.89
CA MET A 270 -2.53 25.66 -3.82
C MET A 270 -3.63 26.59 -4.34
N HIS A 271 -4.16 27.47 -3.48
CA HIS A 271 -5.13 28.50 -3.87
C HIS A 271 -4.54 29.44 -4.93
N SER A 272 -3.33 29.94 -4.75
CA SER A 272 -2.64 30.78 -5.75
C SER A 272 -2.50 30.08 -7.10
N ILE A 273 -2.06 28.80 -7.11
CA ILE A 273 -1.95 28.00 -8.35
C ILE A 273 -3.32 27.83 -9.02
N PHE A 274 -4.35 27.49 -8.24
CA PHE A 274 -5.69 27.28 -8.78
C PHE A 274 -6.30 28.58 -9.30
N GLN A 275 -6.03 29.71 -8.64
CA GLN A 275 -6.51 31.01 -9.06
C GLN A 275 -5.87 31.44 -10.38
N ASP A 276 -4.56 31.21 -10.54
CA ASP A 276 -3.86 31.50 -11.78
C ASP A 276 -4.31 30.56 -12.92
N SER A 277 -4.51 29.28 -12.64
CA SER A 277 -5.11 28.31 -13.58
C SER A 277 -6.50 28.75 -14.04
N TYR A 278 -7.33 29.22 -13.10
CA TYR A 278 -8.68 29.72 -13.38
C TYR A 278 -8.64 30.97 -14.26
N ARG A 279 -7.86 31.99 -13.90
CA ARG A 279 -7.76 33.26 -14.63
C ARG A 279 -7.16 33.10 -16.04
N THR A 280 -6.19 32.18 -16.19
CA THR A 280 -5.54 31.91 -17.48
C THR A 280 -6.28 30.87 -18.32
N ALA A 281 -7.36 30.29 -17.81
CA ALA A 281 -8.07 29.16 -18.40
C ALA A 281 -7.12 28.01 -18.86
N THR A 282 -6.00 27.84 -18.16
CA THR A 282 -4.93 26.92 -18.54
C THR A 282 -4.69 25.92 -17.43
N VAL A 283 -4.71 24.63 -17.76
CA VAL A 283 -4.41 23.56 -16.80
C VAL A 283 -2.92 23.21 -16.88
N PRO A 284 -2.20 23.13 -15.75
CA PRO A 284 -0.80 22.74 -15.76
C PRO A 284 -0.63 21.35 -16.38
N THR A 285 0.24 21.22 -17.38
CA THR A 285 0.56 19.90 -17.94
C THR A 285 1.59 19.21 -17.07
N GLN A 286 1.30 17.97 -16.67
CA GLN A 286 2.26 17.17 -15.91
C GLN A 286 3.32 16.62 -16.85
N LYS A 287 4.60 16.81 -16.49
CA LYS A 287 5.68 16.01 -17.08
C LYS A 287 5.50 14.57 -16.60
N THR A 288 5.07 13.69 -17.50
CA THR A 288 5.34 12.26 -17.33
C THR A 288 6.86 12.10 -17.22
N PRO A 289 7.40 11.51 -16.14
CA PRO A 289 8.83 11.22 -16.11
C PRO A 289 9.17 10.32 -17.31
N PRO A 290 10.32 10.51 -18.00
CA PRO A 290 10.77 9.54 -18.98
C PRO A 290 10.84 8.18 -18.29
N ILE A 291 10.03 7.24 -18.77
CA ILE A 291 9.96 5.91 -18.21
C ILE A 291 11.36 5.31 -18.36
N ARG A 292 11.97 4.94 -17.24
CA ARG A 292 13.27 4.28 -17.20
C ARG A 292 13.15 2.97 -17.99
N THR A 293 13.63 2.98 -19.24
CA THR A 293 13.80 1.82 -20.12
C THR A 293 14.70 0.78 -19.48
#